data_AF-A0A3N2MDK4-F1
#
_entry.id   AF-A0A3N2MDK4-F1
#
_cell.length_a   1.000
_cell.length_b   1.000
_cell.length_c   1.000
_cell.angle_alpha   90.00
_cell.angle_beta   90.00
_cell.angle_gamma   90.00
#
_symmetry.space_group_name_H-M   'P 1'
#
loop_
_entity.id
_entity.type
_entity.pdbx_description
1 polymer ?
#
loop_
_entity_poly.entity_id
_entity_poly.type
_entity_poly.pdbx_seq_one_letter_code
_entity_poly.pdbx_strand_id
1 'polypeptide(L)'
;MKRVFLALGTVVLLSIAGCSKKETGTLVIDTLPDKVALDGTRIDLPKNEHLSNMGFYAGDFLVFNAFKAGYFLQVYDRDFNLVDTAVVKGQGPGELPSAMFYGQWTGSASSPELILFCDPMKRIASVGLNPSTGADKLADIPTSSYLEPSRIFQICDTLYAGVSLSFTDGAEMFTYNSETKQAKTYPIPFEFNGNDKFYTTQQSMAYNPERREFCTAYSNVPWIVIYDRDFNVVRKIAVGEEVSTATVSQGDRHAELLMVEYSGDNILVMYRANDGEDNETLLLVLDTAGNPVASYGIGDAMGYVVDSAGERLLTVHYDGEQDVVYLKSCPMPEILK
;
A
#
# COMPACT_ATOMS: atom_id res chain seq x y z
N MET A 1 77.44 17.22 12.10
CA MET A 1 76.08 17.71 12.42
C MET A 1 75.14 17.25 11.32
N LYS A 2 74.11 16.50 11.71
CA LYS A 2 73.11 15.84 10.87
C LYS A 2 72.09 16.86 10.31
N ARG A 3 71.75 16.77 9.02
CA ARG A 3 70.45 17.15 8.40
C ARG A 3 70.34 16.34 7.08
N VAL A 4 69.92 15.08 7.12
CA VAL A 4 68.54 14.56 7.08
C VAL A 4 67.73 15.19 5.93
N PHE A 5 67.68 14.42 4.84
CA PHE A 5 66.68 14.48 3.78
C PHE A 5 65.28 14.33 4.39
N LEU A 6 64.36 15.23 4.07
CA LEU A 6 62.93 15.01 4.25
C LEU A 6 62.29 14.98 2.86
N ALA A 7 62.26 13.79 2.27
CA ALA A 7 61.35 13.48 1.19
C ALA A 7 59.94 13.49 1.79
N LEU A 8 59.15 14.48 1.40
CA LEU A 8 57.74 14.62 1.77
C LEU A 8 56.96 13.52 1.03
N GLY A 9 56.93 12.33 1.63
CA GLY A 9 56.13 11.21 1.16
C GLY A 9 54.65 11.52 1.37
N THR A 10 53.92 11.61 0.28
CA THR A 10 52.46 11.66 0.22
C THR A 10 51.89 10.39 0.85
N VAL A 11 51.57 10.43 2.16
CA VAL A 11 50.75 9.41 2.80
C VAL A 11 49.31 9.70 2.40
N VAL A 12 48.84 8.99 1.37
CA VAL A 12 47.42 8.84 1.07
C VAL A 12 46.82 8.00 2.20
N LEU A 13 46.37 8.68 3.26
CA LEU A 13 45.45 8.13 4.23
C LEU A 13 44.09 8.04 3.54
N LEU A 14 43.89 6.89 2.86
CA LEU A 14 42.57 6.41 2.46
C LEU A 14 41.67 6.44 3.69
N SER A 15 40.81 7.44 3.71
CA SER A 15 39.69 7.54 4.63
C SER A 15 38.78 6.36 4.31
N ILE A 16 38.95 5.27 5.06
CA ILE A 16 37.92 4.25 5.19
C ILE A 16 36.81 4.95 5.96
N ALA A 17 36.02 5.76 5.25
CA ALA A 17 34.68 6.10 5.65
C ALA A 17 33.92 4.78 5.61
N GLY A 18 34.05 4.01 6.69
CA GLY A 18 33.16 2.93 6.97
C GLY A 18 31.76 3.53 6.93
N CYS A 19 31.00 3.19 5.91
CA CYS A 19 29.55 3.16 5.98
C CYS A 19 29.20 2.20 7.11
N SER A 20 29.31 2.67 8.36
CA SER A 20 28.52 2.11 9.43
C SER A 20 27.09 2.36 8.98
N LYS A 21 26.39 1.29 8.58
CA LYS A 21 24.94 1.31 8.55
C LYS A 21 24.55 1.82 9.92
N LYS A 22 24.03 3.04 9.98
CA LYS A 22 23.33 3.53 11.18
C LYS A 22 22.35 2.41 11.52
N GLU A 23 22.46 1.83 12.71
CA GLU A 23 21.44 0.90 13.16
C GLU A 23 20.11 1.62 13.01
N THR A 24 19.25 1.08 12.16
CA THR A 24 17.93 1.64 11.95
C THR A 24 17.14 1.35 13.21
N GLY A 25 17.19 2.30 14.15
CA GLY A 25 16.49 2.17 15.43
C GLY A 25 14.99 2.02 15.20
N THR A 26 14.39 1.11 15.97
CA THR A 26 12.94 0.99 16.11
C THR A 26 12.41 2.26 16.78
N LEU A 27 11.38 2.85 16.20
CA LEU A 27 10.51 3.81 16.87
C LEU A 27 9.35 3.05 17.50
N VAL A 28 9.10 3.25 18.79
CA VAL A 28 7.92 2.70 19.47
C VAL A 28 6.95 3.84 19.71
N ILE A 29 5.73 3.70 19.21
CA ILE A 29 4.61 4.61 19.48
C ILE A 29 3.83 4.01 20.64
N ASP A 30 4.18 4.40 21.87
CA ASP A 30 3.53 3.91 23.09
C ASP A 30 2.23 4.65 23.42
N THR A 31 2.09 5.88 22.91
CA THR A 31 0.93 6.74 23.14
C THR A 31 0.48 7.32 21.80
N LEU A 32 -0.77 7.06 21.42
CA LEU A 32 -1.39 7.69 20.25
C LEU A 32 -1.86 9.12 20.59
N PRO A 33 -1.87 10.04 19.61
CA PRO A 33 -2.51 11.34 19.77
C PRO A 33 -3.98 11.19 20.18
N ASP A 34 -4.51 12.21 20.86
CA ASP A 34 -5.91 12.24 21.26
C ASP A 34 -6.82 12.01 20.04
N LYS A 35 -7.71 11.03 20.18
CA LYS A 35 -8.63 10.62 19.12
C LYS A 35 -9.63 11.74 18.82
N VAL A 36 -9.75 12.12 17.55
CA VAL A 36 -10.82 12.98 17.04
C VAL A 36 -11.82 12.12 16.27
N ALA A 37 -13.09 12.12 16.66
CA ALA A 37 -14.11 11.40 15.91
C ALA A 37 -14.41 12.10 14.58
N LEU A 38 -14.47 11.34 13.49
CA LEU A 38 -14.92 11.84 12.19
C LEU A 38 -16.34 11.37 11.92
N ASP A 39 -17.28 12.30 12.02
CA ASP A 39 -18.67 12.07 11.63
C ASP A 39 -18.83 12.31 10.13
N GLY A 40 -19.38 11.32 9.43
CA GLY A 40 -19.59 11.37 7.99
C GLY A 40 -21.05 11.16 7.59
N THR A 41 -21.42 11.68 6.42
CA THR A 41 -22.76 11.49 5.85
C THR A 41 -22.78 10.26 4.94
N ARG A 42 -23.76 9.36 5.14
CA ARG A 42 -23.94 8.16 4.30
C ARG A 42 -24.21 8.54 2.84
N ILE A 43 -23.52 7.86 1.93
CA ILE A 43 -23.70 7.91 0.49
C ILE A 43 -23.84 6.47 -0.01
N ASP A 44 -24.97 6.18 -0.63
CA ASP A 44 -25.22 4.90 -1.29
C ASP A 44 -24.82 5.00 -2.77
N LEU A 45 -23.90 4.14 -3.20
CA LEU A 45 -23.43 4.09 -4.58
C LEU A 45 -24.39 3.26 -5.44
N PRO A 46 -24.65 3.64 -6.71
CA PRO A 46 -25.37 2.78 -7.65
C PRO A 46 -24.63 1.46 -7.93
N LYS A 47 -25.30 0.30 -7.82
CA LYS A 47 -24.74 -1.06 -8.05
C LYS A 47 -23.64 -1.47 -7.07
N ASN A 48 -23.85 -1.18 -5.79
CA ASN A 48 -22.88 -1.35 -4.71
C ASN A 48 -22.83 -2.73 -4.05
N GLU A 49 -23.62 -3.70 -4.53
CA GLU A 49 -23.69 -5.08 -4.02
C GLU A 49 -22.43 -5.93 -4.28
N HIS A 50 -21.51 -5.45 -5.12
CA HIS A 50 -20.36 -6.23 -5.61
C HIS A 50 -19.01 -5.54 -5.41
N LEU A 51 -19.00 -4.41 -4.72
CA LEU A 51 -17.79 -3.62 -4.49
C LEU A 51 -16.91 -4.24 -3.41
N SER A 52 -15.61 -4.04 -3.57
CA SER A 52 -14.63 -4.30 -2.52
C SER A 52 -14.58 -3.16 -1.51
N ASN A 53 -13.81 -3.36 -0.44
CA ASN A 53 -13.40 -2.30 0.48
C ASN A 53 -12.29 -1.39 -0.09
N MET A 54 -11.81 -1.65 -1.30
CA MET A 54 -10.70 -0.95 -1.95
C MET A 54 -11.22 -0.04 -3.05
N GLY A 55 -11.43 1.24 -2.69
CA GLY A 55 -11.69 2.33 -3.61
C GLY A 55 -10.49 3.26 -3.71
N PHE A 56 -10.24 3.83 -4.89
CA PHE A 56 -9.19 4.83 -5.08
C PHE A 56 -9.65 5.87 -6.10
N TYR A 57 -9.18 7.12 -5.94
CA TYR A 57 -9.32 8.10 -7.01
C TYR A 57 -8.28 7.87 -8.10
N ALA A 58 -8.75 7.91 -9.35
CA ALA A 58 -7.93 8.05 -10.54
C ALA A 58 -8.40 9.29 -11.30
N GLY A 59 -7.64 10.38 -11.19
CA GLY A 59 -8.07 11.67 -11.71
C GLY A 59 -9.36 12.15 -11.05
N ASP A 60 -10.37 12.46 -11.88
CA ASP A 60 -11.71 12.89 -11.43
C ASP A 60 -12.67 11.73 -11.16
N PHE A 61 -12.19 10.48 -11.20
CA PHE A 61 -13.02 9.29 -11.04
C PHE A 61 -12.70 8.53 -9.77
N LEU A 62 -13.74 8.11 -9.06
CA LEU A 62 -13.64 7.14 -7.98
C LEU A 62 -13.80 5.72 -8.55
N VAL A 63 -12.81 4.87 -8.36
CA VAL A 63 -12.78 3.52 -8.94
C VAL A 63 -12.78 2.48 -7.83
N PHE A 64 -13.71 1.55 -7.89
CA PHE A 64 -13.75 0.38 -7.00
C PHE A 64 -13.47 -0.91 -7.76
N ASN A 65 -12.78 -1.84 -7.09
CA ASN A 65 -12.71 -3.23 -7.55
C ASN A 65 -14.07 -3.93 -7.32
N ALA A 66 -14.50 -4.77 -8.26
CA ALA A 66 -15.75 -5.51 -8.23
C ALA A 66 -15.51 -7.02 -8.40
N PHE A 67 -16.05 -7.85 -7.49
CA PHE A 67 -15.73 -9.28 -7.46
C PHE A 67 -16.78 -10.18 -8.11
N LYS A 68 -18.07 -9.85 -7.98
CA LYS A 68 -19.18 -10.71 -8.43
C LYS A 68 -19.88 -10.21 -9.71
N ALA A 69 -19.36 -9.15 -10.33
CA ALA A 69 -19.91 -8.57 -11.57
C ALA A 69 -19.32 -9.20 -12.86
N GLY A 70 -19.84 -8.82 -14.04
CA GLY A 70 -19.28 -9.16 -15.36
C GLY A 70 -18.03 -8.36 -15.76
N TYR A 71 -17.57 -7.48 -14.87
CA TYR A 71 -16.41 -6.60 -15.01
C TYR A 71 -15.64 -6.57 -13.68
N PHE A 72 -14.41 -6.05 -13.68
CA PHE A 72 -13.61 -5.91 -12.45
C PHE A 72 -13.62 -4.52 -11.84
N LEU A 73 -14.05 -3.48 -12.56
CA LEU A 73 -14.02 -2.11 -12.05
C LEU A 73 -15.37 -1.42 -12.23
N GLN A 74 -15.83 -0.71 -11.20
CA GLN A 74 -16.89 0.29 -11.30
C GLN A 74 -16.29 1.67 -11.15
N VAL A 75 -16.72 2.59 -12.00
CA VAL A 75 -16.17 3.94 -12.11
C VAL A 75 -17.28 4.94 -11.85
N TYR A 76 -17.05 5.81 -10.87
CA TYR A 76 -17.96 6.85 -10.46
C TYR A 76 -17.35 8.22 -10.72
N ASP A 77 -18.17 9.22 -11.04
CA ASP A 77 -17.74 10.62 -11.00
C ASP A 77 -17.62 11.13 -9.55
N ARG A 78 -17.18 12.39 -9.38
CA ARG A 78 -17.04 13.00 -8.05
C ARG A 78 -18.37 13.24 -7.32
N ASP A 79 -19.48 13.20 -8.04
CA ASP A 79 -20.84 13.26 -7.50
C ASP A 79 -21.41 11.86 -7.20
N PHE A 80 -20.56 10.83 -7.32
CA PHE A 80 -20.88 9.43 -7.04
C PHE A 80 -21.90 8.79 -7.98
N ASN A 81 -22.08 9.36 -9.18
CA ASN A 81 -22.86 8.70 -10.23
C ASN A 81 -22.00 7.65 -10.91
N LEU A 82 -22.57 6.46 -11.16
CA LEU A 82 -21.90 5.43 -11.95
C LEU A 82 -21.79 5.88 -13.41
N VAL A 83 -20.58 6.14 -13.88
CA VAL A 83 -20.31 6.63 -15.25
C VAL A 83 -19.74 5.54 -16.16
N ASP A 84 -19.09 4.53 -15.61
CA ASP A 84 -18.53 3.43 -16.41
C ASP A 84 -18.38 2.13 -15.61
N THR A 85 -18.20 1.03 -16.34
CA THR A 85 -17.74 -0.26 -15.81
C THR A 85 -16.62 -0.77 -16.70
N ALA A 86 -15.42 -0.93 -16.14
CA ALA A 86 -14.21 -1.22 -16.91
C ALA A 86 -13.70 -2.65 -16.67
N VAL A 87 -12.97 -3.16 -17.66
CA VAL A 87 -12.32 -4.48 -17.66
C VAL A 87 -13.32 -5.63 -17.56
N VAL A 88 -13.82 -6.03 -18.72
CA VAL A 88 -14.71 -7.18 -18.86
C VAL A 88 -13.98 -8.47 -18.46
N LYS A 89 -14.69 -9.34 -17.75
CA LYS A 89 -14.18 -10.66 -17.36
C LYS A 89 -14.15 -11.59 -18.56
N GLY A 90 -13.00 -12.22 -18.80
CA GLY A 90 -12.88 -13.25 -19.82
C GLY A 90 -11.45 -13.47 -20.29
N GLN A 91 -11.31 -13.90 -21.54
CA GLN A 91 -10.02 -14.24 -22.17
C GLN A 91 -9.91 -13.69 -23.60
N GLY A 92 -10.91 -12.92 -24.05
CA GLY A 92 -10.91 -12.25 -25.34
C GLY A 92 -9.97 -11.04 -25.40
N PRO A 93 -9.84 -10.41 -26.58
CA PRO A 93 -9.03 -9.20 -26.72
C PRO A 93 -9.50 -8.08 -25.78
N GLY A 94 -8.58 -7.56 -24.97
CA GLY A 94 -8.88 -6.51 -23.98
C GLY A 94 -9.62 -6.97 -22.72
N GLU A 95 -9.92 -8.27 -22.59
CA GLU A 95 -10.49 -8.88 -21.39
C GLU A 95 -9.38 -9.42 -20.47
N LEU A 96 -9.70 -9.58 -19.18
CA LEU A 96 -8.82 -10.25 -18.22
C LEU A 96 -9.60 -11.35 -17.47
N PRO A 97 -8.95 -12.45 -17.05
CA PRO A 97 -9.59 -13.47 -16.21
C PRO A 97 -9.65 -13.06 -14.74
N SER A 98 -8.82 -12.10 -14.33
CA SER A 98 -8.84 -11.40 -13.04
C SER A 98 -8.24 -10.01 -13.24
N ALA A 99 -8.67 -8.99 -12.52
CA ALA A 99 -7.93 -7.75 -12.43
C ALA A 99 -8.10 -7.12 -11.05
N MET A 100 -7.01 -6.55 -10.54
CA MET A 100 -7.00 -5.77 -9.31
C MET A 100 -6.34 -4.42 -9.58
N PHE A 101 -7.02 -3.35 -9.15
CA PHE A 101 -6.54 -1.99 -9.12
C PHE A 101 -6.08 -1.61 -7.71
N TYR A 102 -4.85 -1.11 -7.60
CA TYR A 102 -4.21 -0.72 -6.33
C TYR A 102 -3.99 0.80 -6.21
N GLY A 103 -4.78 1.60 -6.92
CA GLY A 103 -4.74 3.06 -6.83
C GLY A 103 -3.73 3.75 -7.73
N GLN A 104 -2.89 3.01 -8.47
CA GLN A 104 -1.89 3.61 -9.34
C GLN A 104 -2.39 3.88 -10.76
N TRP A 105 -2.27 5.13 -11.21
CA TRP A 105 -2.72 5.56 -12.54
C TRP A 105 -1.77 6.63 -13.14
N THR A 106 -1.86 6.82 -14.45
CA THR A 106 -1.13 7.81 -15.26
C THR A 106 -2.08 8.63 -16.13
N GLY A 107 -1.58 9.59 -16.90
CA GLY A 107 -2.40 10.38 -17.81
C GLY A 107 -2.94 11.66 -17.18
N SER A 108 -4.18 12.02 -17.50
CA SER A 108 -4.80 13.29 -17.06
C SER A 108 -5.99 13.04 -16.14
N ALA A 109 -6.39 14.04 -15.35
CA ALA A 109 -7.53 13.88 -14.44
C ALA A 109 -8.83 13.46 -15.14
N SER A 110 -9.09 14.00 -16.34
CA SER A 110 -10.29 13.71 -17.13
C SER A 110 -10.23 12.42 -17.96
N SER A 111 -9.02 11.89 -18.17
CA SER A 111 -8.76 10.68 -18.96
C SER A 111 -7.56 9.94 -18.35
N PRO A 112 -7.76 9.30 -17.18
CA PRO A 112 -6.70 8.57 -16.51
C PRO A 112 -6.50 7.20 -17.16
N GLU A 113 -5.29 6.68 -17.06
CA GLU A 113 -4.92 5.33 -17.45
C GLU A 113 -4.55 4.55 -16.19
N LEU A 114 -5.35 3.55 -15.83
CA LEU A 114 -5.17 2.73 -14.64
C LEU A 114 -4.12 1.66 -14.87
N ILE A 115 -3.31 1.37 -13.86
CA ILE A 115 -2.40 0.22 -13.86
C ILE A 115 -3.03 -0.90 -13.04
N LEU A 116 -3.18 -2.06 -13.67
CA LEU A 116 -3.87 -3.22 -13.13
C LEU A 116 -2.96 -4.45 -13.08
N PHE A 117 -3.23 -5.32 -12.13
CA PHE A 117 -2.58 -6.63 -12.05
C PHE A 117 -3.57 -7.77 -12.26
N CYS A 118 -3.22 -8.69 -13.16
CA CYS A 118 -3.95 -9.92 -13.42
C CYS A 118 -3.16 -11.13 -12.93
N ASP A 119 -3.58 -11.69 -11.80
CA ASP A 119 -2.84 -12.73 -11.08
C ASP A 119 -2.67 -14.06 -11.85
N PRO A 120 -3.71 -14.68 -12.45
CA PRO A 120 -3.58 -15.95 -13.18
C PRO A 120 -2.64 -15.85 -14.38
N MET A 121 -2.49 -14.65 -14.95
CA MET A 121 -1.61 -14.40 -16.09
C MET A 121 -0.26 -13.80 -15.66
N LYS A 122 -0.09 -13.46 -14.37
CA LYS A 122 1.02 -12.66 -13.84
C LYS A 122 1.31 -11.42 -14.70
N ARG A 123 0.24 -10.76 -15.16
CA ARG A 123 0.30 -9.67 -16.13
C ARG A 123 0.06 -8.32 -15.47
N ILE A 124 0.84 -7.33 -15.87
CA ILE A 124 0.57 -5.92 -15.62
C ILE A 124 -0.08 -5.35 -16.89
N ALA A 125 -1.23 -4.71 -16.72
CA ALA A 125 -2.00 -4.15 -17.81
C ALA A 125 -2.33 -2.67 -17.53
N SER A 126 -2.58 -1.91 -18.59
CA SER A 126 -3.16 -0.58 -18.50
C SER A 126 -4.56 -0.53 -19.10
N VAL A 127 -5.41 0.34 -18.55
CA VAL A 127 -6.79 0.58 -19.01
C VAL A 127 -7.08 2.08 -18.92
N GLY A 128 -7.34 2.72 -20.06
CA GLY A 128 -7.83 4.10 -20.08
C GLY A 128 -9.26 4.17 -19.58
N LEU A 129 -9.61 5.24 -18.86
CA LEU A 129 -10.99 5.58 -18.51
C LEU A 129 -11.46 6.80 -19.31
N ASN A 130 -12.77 6.81 -19.60
CA ASN A 130 -13.47 7.88 -20.31
C ASN A 130 -12.85 8.28 -21.68
N PRO A 131 -13.08 7.48 -22.74
CA PRO A 131 -13.83 6.21 -22.73
C PRO A 131 -13.01 5.04 -22.17
N SER A 132 -13.67 4.05 -21.55
CA SER A 132 -12.97 2.82 -21.18
C SER A 132 -12.35 2.16 -22.41
N THR A 133 -11.07 1.84 -22.33
CA THR A 133 -10.39 1.01 -23.34
C THR A 133 -10.42 -0.47 -22.94
N GLY A 134 -10.04 -1.35 -23.86
CA GLY A 134 -9.64 -2.71 -23.49
C GLY A 134 -8.35 -2.68 -22.67
N ALA A 135 -8.09 -3.77 -21.94
CA ALA A 135 -6.84 -3.92 -21.20
C ALA A 135 -5.64 -4.13 -22.14
N ASP A 136 -4.74 -3.14 -22.18
CA ASP A 136 -3.49 -3.19 -22.91
C ASP A 136 -2.39 -3.79 -22.04
N LYS A 137 -1.54 -4.61 -22.63
CA LYS A 137 -0.46 -5.26 -21.88
C LYS A 137 0.74 -4.32 -21.73
N LEU A 138 1.15 -4.08 -20.49
CA LEU A 138 2.42 -3.41 -20.18
C LEU A 138 3.57 -4.40 -20.01
N ALA A 139 3.36 -5.47 -19.22
CA ALA A 139 4.38 -6.47 -18.98
C ALA A 139 3.78 -7.82 -18.53
N ASP A 140 4.51 -8.92 -18.75
CA ASP A 140 4.21 -10.23 -18.18
C ASP A 140 5.37 -10.62 -17.25
N ILE A 141 5.09 -10.84 -15.96
CA ILE A 141 6.07 -11.38 -15.02
C ILE A 141 6.25 -12.86 -15.36
N PRO A 142 7.47 -13.34 -15.67
CA PRO A 142 7.69 -14.73 -16.03
C PRO A 142 7.26 -15.66 -14.89
N THR A 143 6.53 -16.72 -15.19
CA THR A 143 6.15 -17.75 -14.20
C THR A 143 7.37 -18.39 -13.54
N SER A 144 8.50 -18.43 -14.24
CA SER A 144 9.80 -18.90 -13.72
C SER A 144 10.40 -18.02 -12.61
N SER A 145 9.82 -16.85 -12.33
CA SER A 145 10.25 -15.98 -11.23
C SER A 145 9.78 -16.47 -9.85
N TYR A 146 8.84 -17.41 -9.81
CA TYR A 146 8.20 -17.90 -8.58
C TYR A 146 7.57 -16.79 -7.71
N LEU A 147 7.28 -15.62 -8.31
CA LEU A 147 6.61 -14.53 -7.64
C LEU A 147 5.09 -14.78 -7.58
N GLU A 148 4.51 -14.47 -6.44
CA GLU A 148 3.06 -14.46 -6.18
C GLU A 148 2.63 -13.05 -5.76
N PRO A 149 2.57 -12.07 -6.69
CA PRO A 149 2.30 -10.69 -6.32
C PRO A 149 0.91 -10.53 -5.71
N SER A 150 0.86 -9.99 -4.50
CA SER A 150 -0.36 -9.58 -3.80
C SER A 150 -0.63 -8.08 -3.97
N ARG A 151 0.41 -7.28 -4.24
CA ARG A 151 0.35 -5.86 -4.62
C ARG A 151 1.50 -5.55 -5.56
N ILE A 152 1.31 -4.61 -6.48
CA ILE A 152 2.35 -4.18 -7.41
C ILE A 152 2.17 -2.72 -7.82
N PHE A 153 3.28 -2.01 -7.95
CA PHE A 153 3.38 -0.62 -8.38
C PHE A 153 4.48 -0.50 -9.44
N GLN A 154 4.24 0.31 -10.45
CA GLN A 154 5.25 0.75 -11.40
C GLN A 154 6.08 1.88 -10.76
N ILE A 155 7.39 1.68 -10.60
CA ILE A 155 8.32 2.69 -10.07
C ILE A 155 8.83 3.59 -11.22
N CYS A 156 9.07 2.99 -12.37
CA CYS A 156 9.39 3.69 -13.62
C CYS A 156 8.98 2.81 -14.81
N ASP A 157 9.17 3.31 -16.04
CA ASP A 157 8.74 2.68 -17.29
C ASP A 157 8.99 1.16 -17.36
N THR A 158 10.15 0.70 -16.87
CA THR A 158 10.54 -0.71 -16.94
C THR A 158 10.60 -1.42 -15.59
N LEU A 159 10.44 -0.72 -14.47
CA LEU A 159 10.63 -1.30 -13.13
C LEU A 159 9.34 -1.31 -12.34
N TYR A 160 8.99 -2.49 -11.83
CA TYR A 160 7.86 -2.73 -10.96
C TYR A 160 8.35 -3.21 -9.60
N ALA A 161 7.61 -2.90 -8.56
CA ALA A 161 7.84 -3.43 -7.23
C ALA A 161 6.55 -3.76 -6.52
N GLY A 162 6.63 -4.66 -5.56
CA GLY A 162 5.45 -5.11 -4.86
C GLY A 162 5.76 -6.03 -3.70
N VAL A 163 4.70 -6.65 -3.21
CA VAL A 163 4.75 -7.70 -2.20
C VAL A 163 4.40 -9.02 -2.87
N SER A 164 5.28 -10.00 -2.79
CA SER A 164 5.03 -11.40 -3.18
C SER A 164 4.65 -12.17 -1.93
N LEU A 165 3.47 -12.79 -1.92
CA LEU A 165 3.00 -13.56 -0.78
C LEU A 165 2.97 -15.04 -1.16
N SER A 166 3.92 -15.83 -0.66
CA SER A 166 3.97 -17.27 -0.85
C SER A 166 3.83 -18.04 0.46
N PHE A 167 3.29 -19.25 0.42
CA PHE A 167 3.16 -20.10 1.61
C PHE A 167 4.51 -20.44 2.27
N THR A 168 5.58 -20.55 1.48
CA THR A 168 6.91 -20.93 1.96
C THR A 168 7.68 -19.76 2.54
N ASP A 169 7.62 -18.60 1.89
CA ASP A 169 8.50 -17.46 2.17
C ASP A 169 7.78 -16.32 2.88
N GLY A 170 6.45 -16.37 2.97
CA GLY A 170 5.64 -15.28 3.47
C GLY A 170 5.57 -14.11 2.50
N ALA A 171 5.31 -12.91 3.02
CA ALA A 171 5.18 -11.69 2.24
C ALA A 171 6.53 -10.99 2.07
N GLU A 172 7.26 -11.32 1.00
CA GLU A 172 8.53 -10.67 0.66
C GLU A 172 8.33 -9.48 -0.28
N MET A 173 9.18 -8.47 -0.17
CA MET A 173 9.21 -7.40 -1.17
C MET A 173 9.90 -7.93 -2.42
N PHE A 174 9.49 -7.48 -3.61
CA PHE A 174 10.17 -7.81 -4.86
C PHE A 174 10.28 -6.61 -5.78
N THR A 175 11.22 -6.73 -6.72
CA THR A 175 11.27 -5.92 -7.94
C THR A 175 11.23 -6.81 -9.16
N TYR A 176 10.68 -6.27 -10.25
CA TYR A 176 10.69 -6.90 -11.56
C TYR A 176 11.01 -5.85 -12.63
N ASN A 177 12.05 -6.11 -13.42
CA ASN A 177 12.38 -5.29 -14.57
C ASN A 177 11.84 -5.94 -15.85
N SER A 178 10.92 -5.27 -16.55
CA SER A 178 10.25 -5.79 -17.75
C SER A 178 11.15 -5.87 -18.98
N GLU A 179 12.19 -5.04 -19.04
CA GLU A 179 13.15 -5.01 -20.15
C GLU A 179 14.14 -6.19 -20.05
N THR A 180 14.76 -6.38 -18.88
CA THR A 180 15.71 -7.47 -18.64
C THR A 180 15.03 -8.78 -18.27
N LYS A 181 13.73 -8.74 -17.96
CA LYS A 181 12.91 -9.85 -17.44
C LYS A 181 13.46 -10.46 -16.15
N GLN A 182 14.18 -9.67 -15.37
CA GLN A 182 14.77 -10.13 -14.10
C GLN A 182 13.88 -9.72 -12.94
N ALA A 183 13.66 -10.68 -12.04
CA ALA A 183 13.02 -10.47 -10.75
C ALA A 183 14.07 -10.57 -9.63
N LYS A 184 13.89 -9.80 -8.56
CA LYS A 184 14.69 -9.88 -7.34
C LYS A 184 13.78 -9.74 -6.14
N THR A 185 13.87 -10.67 -5.20
CA THR A 185 13.21 -10.58 -3.89
C THR A 185 14.14 -9.94 -2.87
N TYR A 186 13.52 -9.37 -1.84
CA TYR A 186 14.20 -8.72 -0.72
C TYR A 186 13.68 -9.36 0.56
N PRO A 187 14.58 -9.79 1.46
CA PRO A 187 14.17 -10.48 2.66
C PRO A 187 13.35 -9.56 3.56
N ILE A 188 12.38 -10.15 4.24
CA ILE A 188 11.62 -9.51 5.31
C ILE A 188 12.62 -9.00 6.38
N PRO A 189 12.47 -7.76 6.87
CA PRO A 189 13.46 -7.16 7.77
C PRO A 189 13.36 -7.67 9.21
N PHE A 190 12.55 -8.70 9.45
CA PHE A 190 12.29 -9.33 10.73
C PHE A 190 12.46 -10.84 10.60
N GLU A 191 12.78 -11.49 11.71
CA GLU A 191 12.74 -12.94 11.82
C GLU A 191 11.33 -13.37 12.25
N PHE A 192 10.66 -14.16 11.43
CA PHE A 192 9.33 -14.70 11.71
C PHE A 192 9.39 -16.21 11.94
N ASN A 193 8.52 -16.72 12.82
CA ASN A 193 8.34 -18.16 13.01
C ASN A 193 7.95 -18.82 11.66
N GLY A 194 8.77 -19.76 11.20
CA GLY A 194 8.61 -20.39 9.88
C GLY A 194 7.26 -21.07 9.67
N ASN A 195 6.64 -21.62 10.72
CA ASN A 195 5.35 -22.32 10.59
C ASN A 195 4.18 -21.37 10.36
N ASP A 196 4.28 -20.14 10.88
CA ASP A 196 3.22 -19.12 10.83
C ASP A 196 3.58 -17.95 9.90
N LYS A 197 4.72 -18.05 9.19
CA LYS A 197 5.30 -16.96 8.41
C LYS A 197 4.32 -16.41 7.37
N PHE A 198 3.60 -17.27 6.65
CA PHE A 198 2.59 -16.86 5.67
C PHE A 198 1.51 -15.94 6.27
N TYR A 199 1.00 -16.27 7.45
CA TYR A 199 -0.08 -15.51 8.09
C TYR A 199 0.45 -14.24 8.76
N THR A 200 1.56 -14.34 9.48
CA THR A 200 2.11 -13.26 10.31
C THR A 200 2.79 -12.15 9.49
N THR A 201 3.16 -12.45 8.24
CA THR A 201 3.85 -11.48 7.37
C THR A 201 2.93 -10.75 6.39
N GLN A 202 1.64 -11.11 6.29
CA GLN A 202 0.72 -10.44 5.37
C GLN A 202 0.73 -8.93 5.59
N GLN A 203 0.95 -8.16 4.53
CA GLN A 203 1.18 -6.72 4.64
C GLN A 203 0.53 -5.95 3.50
N SER A 204 0.08 -4.75 3.83
CA SER A 204 -0.25 -3.73 2.84
C SER A 204 1.02 -2.95 2.47
N MET A 205 1.01 -2.30 1.32
CA MET A 205 2.13 -1.53 0.79
C MET A 205 1.61 -0.28 0.09
N ALA A 206 2.32 0.83 0.30
CA ALA A 206 2.16 2.10 -0.41
C ALA A 206 3.49 2.55 -0.99
N TYR A 207 3.43 3.29 -2.10
CA TYR A 207 4.59 3.88 -2.76
C TYR A 207 4.41 5.40 -2.89
N ASN A 208 5.40 6.16 -2.45
CA ASN A 208 5.46 7.60 -2.70
C ASN A 208 6.43 7.88 -3.87
N PRO A 209 5.94 8.29 -5.06
CA PRO A 209 6.80 8.54 -6.22
C PRO A 209 7.71 9.76 -6.07
N GLU A 210 7.29 10.78 -5.33
CA GLU A 210 8.05 12.01 -5.14
C GLU A 210 9.27 11.77 -4.24
N ARG A 211 9.06 11.02 -3.15
CA ARG A 211 10.10 10.66 -2.19
C ARG A 211 10.88 9.42 -2.59
N ARG A 212 10.32 8.61 -3.49
CA ARG A 212 10.83 7.29 -3.91
C ARG A 212 10.99 6.35 -2.71
N GLU A 213 9.98 6.31 -1.86
CA GLU A 213 9.95 5.51 -0.63
C GLU A 213 8.75 4.56 -0.65
N PHE A 214 8.91 3.43 0.02
CA PHE A 214 7.83 2.47 0.27
C PHE A 214 7.50 2.44 1.74
N CYS A 215 6.22 2.28 2.06
CA CYS A 215 5.78 2.00 3.40
C CYS A 215 4.97 0.70 3.39
N THR A 216 5.28 -0.21 4.31
CA THR A 216 4.47 -1.41 4.52
C THR A 216 3.91 -1.42 5.94
N ALA A 217 2.71 -1.97 6.07
CA ALA A 217 2.06 -2.18 7.36
C ALA A 217 1.64 -3.66 7.45
N TYR A 218 2.12 -4.35 8.48
CA TYR A 218 1.86 -5.76 8.71
C TYR A 218 0.47 -5.92 9.35
N SER A 219 -0.32 -6.85 8.83
CA SER A 219 -1.75 -6.95 9.18
C SER A 219 -1.96 -7.58 10.55
N ASN A 220 -1.10 -8.53 10.93
CA ASN A 220 -1.24 -9.36 12.14
C ASN A 220 -0.22 -9.05 13.23
N VAL A 221 0.67 -8.08 12.99
CA VAL A 221 1.60 -7.55 13.99
C VAL A 221 1.68 -6.04 13.81
N PRO A 222 1.78 -5.23 14.88
CA PRO A 222 1.66 -3.78 14.80
C PRO A 222 2.95 -3.11 14.33
N TRP A 223 3.55 -3.66 13.27
CA TRP A 223 4.79 -3.18 12.68
C TRP A 223 4.53 -2.43 11.38
N ILE A 224 5.18 -1.28 11.23
CA ILE A 224 5.30 -0.54 9.99
C ILE A 224 6.78 -0.50 9.61
N VAL A 225 7.08 -0.64 8.32
CA VAL A 225 8.43 -0.49 7.81
C VAL A 225 8.46 0.50 6.65
N ILE A 226 9.34 1.49 6.76
CA ILE A 226 9.64 2.43 5.69
C ILE A 226 10.93 1.98 5.01
N TYR A 227 10.88 1.88 3.69
CA TYR A 227 12.01 1.53 2.85
C TYR A 227 12.36 2.67 1.90
N ASP A 228 13.64 2.80 1.59
CA ASP A 228 14.07 3.63 0.47
C ASP A 228 13.80 2.94 -0.89
N ARG A 229 14.11 3.63 -1.98
CA ARG A 229 13.96 3.13 -3.35
C ARG A 229 14.68 1.81 -3.66
N ASP A 230 15.71 1.48 -2.88
CA ASP A 230 16.56 0.30 -3.07
C ASP A 230 16.18 -0.82 -2.08
N PHE A 231 15.07 -0.66 -1.36
CA PHE A 231 14.54 -1.55 -0.33
C PHE A 231 15.46 -1.68 0.91
N ASN A 232 16.29 -0.67 1.18
CA ASN A 232 16.93 -0.58 2.49
C ASN A 232 15.93 -0.05 3.52
N VAL A 233 15.96 -0.63 4.71
CA VAL A 233 15.09 -0.21 5.82
C VAL A 233 15.53 1.14 6.35
N VAL A 234 14.69 2.15 6.15
CA VAL A 234 14.86 3.53 6.64
C VAL A 234 14.34 3.66 8.07
N ARG A 235 13.21 3.01 8.38
CA ARG A 235 12.59 3.03 9.71
C ARG A 235 11.79 1.76 9.96
N LYS A 236 11.81 1.28 11.20
CA LYS A 236 10.83 0.32 11.75
C LYS A 236 10.03 1.03 12.83
N ILE A 237 8.72 0.80 12.86
CA ILE A 237 7.81 1.46 13.79
C ILE A 237 6.92 0.39 14.42
N ALA A 238 6.92 0.30 15.75
CA ALA A 238 5.98 -0.51 16.51
C ALA A 238 4.85 0.38 17.03
N VAL A 239 3.60 0.04 16.74
CA VAL A 239 2.43 0.85 17.11
C VAL A 239 1.71 0.24 18.32
N GLY A 240 1.65 0.96 19.43
CA GLY A 240 1.05 0.52 20.69
C GLY A 240 1.96 -0.42 21.49
N GLU A 241 2.48 -1.47 20.86
CA GLU A 241 3.36 -2.45 21.51
C GLU A 241 4.45 -2.98 20.58
N GLU A 242 5.60 -3.36 21.16
CA GLU A 242 6.65 -4.08 20.44
C GLU A 242 6.37 -5.59 20.49
N VAL A 243 5.95 -6.17 19.37
CA VAL A 243 5.69 -7.60 19.25
C VAL A 243 6.92 -8.32 18.71
N SER A 244 7.35 -9.37 19.43
CA SER A 244 8.41 -10.27 18.97
C SER A 244 7.93 -11.12 17.80
N THR A 245 8.38 -10.75 16.58
CA THR A 245 8.05 -11.47 15.35
C THR A 245 8.59 -12.91 15.32
N ALA A 246 9.66 -13.20 16.09
CA ALA A 246 10.25 -14.53 16.12
C ALA A 246 9.38 -15.56 16.84
N THR A 247 8.46 -15.10 17.69
CA THR A 247 7.62 -15.94 18.55
C THR A 247 6.12 -15.81 18.28
N VAL A 248 5.71 -14.81 17.49
CA VAL A 248 4.31 -14.61 17.11
C VAL A 248 3.80 -15.77 16.26
N SER A 249 2.54 -16.14 16.49
CA SER A 249 1.81 -17.19 15.79
C SER A 249 0.53 -16.64 15.16
N GLN A 250 -0.10 -17.40 14.24
CA GLN A 250 -1.36 -17.00 13.63
C GLN A 250 -2.51 -16.77 14.64
N GLY A 251 -2.47 -17.45 15.79
CA GLY A 251 -3.53 -17.38 16.80
C GLY A 251 -3.40 -16.19 17.76
N ASP A 252 -2.25 -15.52 17.76
CA ASP A 252 -2.03 -14.38 18.64
C ASP A 252 -2.83 -13.18 18.15
N ARG A 253 -3.46 -12.48 19.09
CA ARG A 253 -4.24 -11.29 18.78
C ARG A 253 -3.43 -10.06 19.15
N HIS A 254 -3.14 -9.25 18.15
CA HIS A 254 -2.48 -7.96 18.27
C HIS A 254 -3.32 -6.90 17.56
N ALA A 255 -2.95 -5.63 17.73
CA ALA A 255 -3.56 -4.58 16.92
C ALA A 255 -3.31 -4.83 15.43
N GLU A 256 -4.34 -4.60 14.61
CA GLU A 256 -4.31 -4.85 13.18
C GLU A 256 -3.97 -3.57 12.41
N LEU A 257 -3.06 -3.67 11.44
CA LEU A 257 -2.79 -2.58 10.49
C LEU A 257 -3.31 -2.98 9.10
N LEU A 258 -4.49 -2.49 8.77
CA LEU A 258 -5.30 -3.01 7.66
C LEU A 258 -4.90 -2.42 6.30
N MET A 259 -4.45 -1.17 6.30
CA MET A 259 -4.14 -0.42 5.08
C MET A 259 -3.11 0.66 5.37
N VAL A 260 -2.21 0.88 4.41
CA VAL A 260 -1.26 2.00 4.40
C VAL A 260 -1.34 2.75 3.07
N GLU A 261 -1.28 4.07 3.12
CA GLU A 261 -1.25 4.97 1.96
C GLU A 261 -0.36 6.19 2.25
N TYR A 262 0.17 6.82 1.20
CA TYR A 262 0.77 8.15 1.30
C TYR A 262 -0.23 9.22 0.87
N SER A 263 -0.37 10.28 1.66
CA SER A 263 -1.15 11.47 1.30
C SER A 263 -0.32 12.72 1.60
N GLY A 264 0.21 13.34 0.55
CA GLY A 264 1.20 14.42 0.67
C GLY A 264 2.44 13.98 1.46
N ASP A 265 2.77 14.73 2.51
CA ASP A 265 3.88 14.46 3.43
C ASP A 265 3.51 13.54 4.61
N ASN A 266 2.33 12.92 4.56
CA ASN A 266 1.84 12.03 5.61
C ASN A 266 1.73 10.58 5.13
N ILE A 267 1.90 9.66 6.08
CA ILE A 267 1.58 8.24 5.95
C ILE A 267 0.26 8.01 6.70
N LEU A 268 -0.72 7.45 6.00
CA LEU A 268 -2.01 7.11 6.56
C LEU A 268 -2.06 5.61 6.85
N VAL A 269 -2.43 5.23 8.07
CA VAL A 269 -2.52 3.84 8.49
C VAL A 269 -3.88 3.56 9.10
N MET A 270 -4.60 2.61 8.54
CA MET A 270 -5.84 2.11 9.13
C MET A 270 -5.50 1.11 10.22
N TYR A 271 -5.84 1.45 11.45
CA TYR A 271 -5.48 0.75 12.68
C TYR A 271 -6.73 0.26 13.40
N ARG A 272 -6.72 -0.99 13.85
CA ARG A 272 -7.73 -1.52 14.77
C ARG A 272 -7.07 -2.01 16.05
N ALA A 273 -7.48 -1.45 17.18
CA ALA A 273 -7.01 -1.91 18.48
C ALA A 273 -7.53 -3.33 18.76
N ASN A 274 -6.79 -4.08 19.57
CA ASN A 274 -7.21 -5.37 20.07
C ASN A 274 -7.62 -5.26 21.55
N ASP A 275 -8.61 -4.43 21.85
CA ASP A 275 -9.12 -4.19 23.21
C ASP A 275 -10.44 -4.95 23.50
N GLY A 276 -10.96 -5.70 22.53
CA GLY A 276 -11.97 -6.75 22.74
C GLY A 276 -13.41 -6.28 22.94
N GLU A 277 -13.68 -4.97 23.01
CA GLU A 277 -15.05 -4.45 23.24
C GLU A 277 -15.51 -3.46 22.17
N ASP A 278 -14.62 -2.68 21.54
CA ASP A 278 -14.97 -1.75 20.47
C ASP A 278 -14.25 -2.12 19.16
N ASN A 279 -15.02 -2.55 18.15
CA ASN A 279 -14.50 -2.76 16.78
C ASN A 279 -14.16 -1.42 16.07
N GLU A 280 -13.86 -0.37 16.84
CA GLU A 280 -13.54 0.94 16.31
C GLU A 280 -12.22 0.88 15.55
N THR A 281 -12.28 1.36 14.33
CA THR A 281 -11.13 1.54 13.47
C THR A 281 -10.70 3.00 13.53
N LEU A 282 -9.40 3.20 13.64
CA LEU A 282 -8.75 4.51 13.62
C LEU A 282 -8.02 4.71 12.29
N LEU A 283 -7.99 5.94 11.81
CA LEU A 283 -7.02 6.41 10.83
C LEU A 283 -5.89 7.12 11.58
N LEU A 284 -4.74 6.47 11.67
CA LEU A 284 -3.52 7.07 12.20
C LEU A 284 -2.85 7.87 11.09
N VAL A 285 -2.44 9.09 11.42
CA VAL A 285 -1.64 9.94 10.53
C VAL A 285 -0.24 10.03 11.12
N LEU A 286 0.74 9.55 10.38
CA LEU A 286 2.15 9.67 10.71
C LEU A 286 2.82 10.65 9.76
N ASP A 287 3.85 11.36 10.22
CA ASP A 287 4.75 12.06 9.31
C ASP A 287 5.61 11.07 8.51
N THR A 288 6.32 11.55 7.49
CA THR A 288 7.23 10.70 6.68
C THR A 288 8.42 10.12 7.46
N ALA A 289 8.70 10.57 8.68
CA ALA A 289 9.70 9.97 9.55
C ALA A 289 9.12 8.83 10.43
N GLY A 290 7.80 8.70 10.45
CA GLY A 290 7.05 7.70 11.21
C GLY A 290 6.48 8.19 12.54
N ASN A 291 6.59 9.48 12.86
CA ASN A 291 6.06 10.01 14.13
C ASN A 291 4.55 10.21 14.02
N PRO A 292 3.77 9.88 15.07
CA PRO A 292 2.33 10.11 15.05
C PRO A 292 2.00 11.59 15.14
N VAL A 293 1.12 12.05 14.25
CA VAL A 293 0.70 13.45 14.14
C VAL A 293 -0.77 13.61 14.55
N ALA A 294 -1.62 12.67 14.16
CA ALA A 294 -3.04 12.68 14.51
C ALA A 294 -3.64 11.27 14.53
N SER A 295 -4.80 11.14 15.19
CA SER A 295 -5.59 9.91 15.24
C SER A 295 -7.06 10.25 15.06
N TYR A 296 -7.72 9.61 14.10
CA TYR A 296 -9.12 9.86 13.78
C TYR A 296 -9.97 8.61 13.91
N GLY A 297 -11.05 8.67 14.69
CA GLY A 297 -12.03 7.58 14.76
C GLY A 297 -12.85 7.54 13.47
N ILE A 298 -12.81 6.42 12.76
CA ILE A 298 -13.54 6.18 11.49
C ILE A 298 -14.60 5.08 11.62
N GLY A 299 -15.01 4.76 12.86
CA GLY A 299 -16.07 3.81 13.16
C GLY A 299 -15.73 2.38 12.71
N ASP A 300 -16.70 1.70 12.11
CA ASP A 300 -16.60 0.33 11.60
C ASP A 300 -16.10 0.25 10.15
N ALA A 301 -15.40 1.28 9.67
CA ALA A 301 -14.90 1.32 8.30
C ALA A 301 -14.05 0.08 7.98
N MET A 302 -14.15 -0.38 6.73
CA MET A 302 -13.35 -1.47 6.16
C MET A 302 -12.30 -0.99 5.17
N GLY A 303 -12.33 0.30 4.83
CA GLY A 303 -11.36 0.98 3.97
C GLY A 303 -11.59 2.49 4.02
N TYR A 304 -10.72 3.26 3.37
CA TYR A 304 -10.88 4.69 3.21
C TYR A 304 -10.34 5.15 1.86
N VAL A 305 -10.73 6.35 1.44
CA VAL A 305 -10.25 7.04 0.23
C VAL A 305 -10.05 8.51 0.55
N VAL A 306 -8.88 9.04 0.22
CA VAL A 306 -8.59 10.48 0.33
C VAL A 306 -9.05 11.19 -0.94
N ASP A 307 -10.00 12.13 -0.81
CA ASP A 307 -10.46 12.99 -1.90
C ASP A 307 -9.90 14.41 -1.70
N SER A 308 -8.62 14.61 -2.03
CA SER A 308 -7.96 15.90 -1.81
C SER A 308 -8.65 17.05 -2.55
N ALA A 309 -9.07 16.83 -3.81
CA ALA A 309 -9.71 17.91 -4.57
C ALA A 309 -11.18 18.15 -4.19
N GLY A 310 -11.86 17.16 -3.59
CA GLY A 310 -13.17 17.33 -2.97
C GLY A 310 -13.10 17.76 -1.49
N GLU A 311 -11.90 17.96 -0.94
CA GLU A 311 -11.63 18.26 0.47
C GLU A 311 -12.43 17.39 1.45
N ARG A 312 -12.45 16.07 1.21
CA ARG A 312 -13.13 15.10 2.07
C ARG A 312 -12.37 13.79 2.22
N LEU A 313 -12.62 13.10 3.32
CA LEU A 313 -12.21 11.71 3.53
C LEU A 313 -13.45 10.84 3.34
N LEU A 314 -13.38 9.85 2.47
CA LEU A 314 -14.44 8.86 2.30
C LEU A 314 -14.06 7.61 3.09
N THR A 315 -14.93 7.14 3.97
CA THR A 315 -14.75 5.86 4.64
C THR A 315 -15.69 4.83 4.01
N VAL A 316 -15.17 3.63 3.75
CA VAL A 316 -15.91 2.54 3.09
C VAL A 316 -16.47 1.63 4.16
N HIS A 317 -17.78 1.34 4.08
CA HIS A 317 -18.51 0.52 5.04
C HIS A 317 -19.33 -0.55 4.32
N TYR A 318 -19.80 -1.54 5.07
CA TYR A 318 -20.68 -2.58 4.56
C TYR A 318 -21.94 -2.68 5.42
N ASP A 319 -23.08 -2.71 4.74
CA ASP A 319 -24.39 -2.90 5.33
C ASP A 319 -24.75 -4.39 5.23
N GLY A 320 -24.58 -5.13 6.32
CA GLY A 320 -24.79 -6.57 6.36
C GLY A 320 -26.26 -7.00 6.23
N GLU A 321 -27.22 -6.10 6.43
CA GLU A 321 -28.64 -6.41 6.22
C GLU A 321 -29.01 -6.35 4.74
N GLN A 322 -28.42 -5.40 4.01
CA GLN A 322 -28.68 -5.19 2.59
C GLN A 322 -27.66 -5.89 1.67
N ASP A 323 -26.55 -6.39 2.23
CA ASP A 323 -25.42 -6.97 1.49
C ASP A 323 -24.82 -5.97 0.48
N VAL A 324 -24.61 -4.72 0.90
CA VAL A 324 -24.10 -3.63 0.04
C VAL A 324 -22.97 -2.82 0.69
N VAL A 325 -22.09 -2.27 -0.15
CA VAL A 325 -21.08 -1.30 0.26
C VAL A 325 -21.66 0.12 0.23
N TYR A 326 -21.35 0.94 1.21
CA TYR A 326 -21.69 2.36 1.21
C TYR A 326 -20.50 3.20 1.67
N LEU A 327 -20.53 4.50 1.38
CA LEU A 327 -19.51 5.44 1.83
C LEU A 327 -20.07 6.30 2.97
N LYS A 328 -19.21 6.76 3.86
CA LYS A 328 -19.47 7.97 4.64
C LYS A 328 -18.50 9.06 4.16
N SER A 329 -19.04 10.23 3.83
CA SER A 329 -18.24 11.42 3.51
C SER A 329 -17.99 12.21 4.78
N CYS A 330 -16.76 12.14 5.27
CA CYS A 330 -16.26 12.89 6.41
C CYS A 330 -15.56 14.17 5.95
N PRO A 331 -15.59 15.26 6.74
CA PRO A 331 -14.75 16.43 6.49
C PRO A 331 -13.28 16.02 6.36
N MET A 332 -12.53 16.63 5.43
CA MET A 332 -11.08 16.39 5.38
C MET A 332 -10.44 16.88 6.69
N PRO A 333 -9.67 16.01 7.37
CA PRO A 333 -8.87 16.46 8.50
C PRO A 333 -7.90 17.58 8.10
N GLU A 334 -7.74 18.61 8.93
CA GLU A 334 -6.87 19.76 8.63
C GLU A 334 -5.44 19.37 8.25
N ILE A 335 -4.90 18.30 8.84
CA ILE A 335 -3.54 17.81 8.54
C ILE A 335 -3.40 17.22 7.13
N LEU A 336 -4.52 16.94 6.46
CA LEU A 336 -4.60 16.33 5.11
C LEU A 336 -5.10 17.32 4.05
N LYS A 337 -5.34 18.58 4.40
CA LYS A 337 -5.77 19.63 3.47
C LYS A 337 -4.63 20.21 2.66
#